data_AF-A0A919YUY2-F1
#
_entry.id   AF-A0A919YUY2-F1
#
_cell.length_a   1.000
_cell.length_b   1.000
_cell.length_c   1.000
_cell.angle_alpha   90.00
_cell.angle_beta   90.00
_cell.angle_gamma   90.00
#
_symmetry.space_group_name_H-M   'P 1'
#
loop_
_entity.id
_entity.type
_entity.pdbx_description
1 polymer ?
#
loop_
_entity_poly.entity_id
_entity_poly.type
_entity_poly.pdbx_seq_one_letter_code
_entity_poly.pdbx_strand_id
1 'polypeptide(L)'
;MNNKPDSPILKPGEIEAVVDQVKHGETESFQFLVEHFQRQLHVYCFHMLGNSEEAKDAVQDIFIKSYENLQRYHRKTSFSAWLYKIAYYHCLNLLKKRKGWQRLLSIYYSRQVNEEKSTGYSGRIDGLLDRLTPEERQYSVVKSGGRAQLWKLE
;
A
#
# COMPACT_ATOMS: atom_id res chain seq x y z
N MET A 1 12.87 -23.43 13.05
CA MET A 1 13.51 -22.82 11.87
C MET A 1 13.68 -21.34 12.15
N ASN A 2 14.95 -20.93 12.30
CA ASN A 2 15.49 -19.56 12.34
C ASN A 2 14.96 -18.59 13.42
N ASN A 3 15.32 -18.86 14.68
CA ASN A 3 15.47 -17.79 15.68
C ASN A 3 16.70 -16.97 15.30
N LYS A 4 16.49 -15.86 14.58
CA LYS A 4 17.47 -14.77 14.52
C LYS A 4 17.73 -14.34 15.97
N PRO A 5 18.98 -14.26 16.46
CA PRO A 5 19.24 -13.84 17.83
C PRO A 5 18.51 -12.53 18.08
N ASP A 6 17.85 -12.43 19.24
CA ASP A 6 17.05 -11.26 19.62
C ASP A 6 17.83 -9.99 19.26
N SER A 7 17.30 -9.23 18.31
CA SER A 7 17.94 -8.01 17.83
C SER A 7 18.20 -7.11 19.04
N PRO A 8 19.38 -6.49 19.18
CA PRO A 8 19.72 -5.77 20.40
C PRO A 8 18.64 -4.73 20.73
N ILE A 9 17.93 -4.95 21.83
CA ILE A 9 16.94 -3.98 22.30
C ILE A 9 17.72 -2.86 22.99
N LEU A 10 18.16 -1.88 22.19
CA LEU A 10 18.74 -0.64 22.68
C LEU A 10 17.79 0.05 23.66
N LYS A 11 18.32 0.46 24.80
CA LYS A 11 17.64 1.35 25.74
C LYS A 11 17.61 2.78 25.19
N PRO A 12 16.70 3.65 25.67
CA PRO A 12 16.63 5.05 25.21
C PRO A 12 17.97 5.81 25.27
N GLY A 13 18.78 5.60 26.32
CA GLY A 13 20.10 6.22 26.44
C GLY A 13 21.14 5.70 25.42
N GLU A 14 21.03 4.44 25.03
CA GLU A 14 21.93 3.79 24.07
C GLU A 14 21.56 4.22 22.63
N ILE A 15 20.27 4.39 22.33
CA ILE A 15 19.80 4.90 21.04
C ILE A 15 20.44 6.25 20.74
N GLU A 16 20.39 7.19 21.69
CA GLU A 16 20.92 8.52 21.48
C GLU A 16 22.46 8.54 21.38
N ALA A 17 23.15 7.63 22.08
CA ALA A 17 24.60 7.48 21.96
C ALA A 17 25.01 6.99 20.57
N VAL A 18 24.30 6.00 20.02
CA VAL A 18 24.51 5.52 18.65
C VAL A 18 24.23 6.62 17.63
N VAL A 19 23.19 7.42 17.83
CA VAL A 19 22.90 8.58 16.96
C VAL A 19 24.06 9.57 16.94
N ASP A 20 24.66 9.86 18.10
CA ASP A 20 25.81 10.76 18.18
C ASP A 20 27.04 10.15 17.48
N GLN A 21 27.32 8.85 17.66
CA GLN A 21 28.41 8.16 16.93
C GLN A 21 28.26 8.30 15.42
N VAL A 22 27.08 8.01 14.89
CA VAL A 22 26.80 8.10 13.44
C VAL A 22 26.98 9.54 12.95
N LYS A 23 26.58 10.54 13.74
CA LYS A 23 26.80 11.94 13.40
C LYS A 23 28.28 12.35 13.36
N HIS A 24 29.12 11.73 14.17
CA HIS A 24 30.56 11.96 14.21
C HIS A 24 31.34 11.16 13.15
N GLY A 25 30.66 10.40 12.30
CA GLY A 25 31.27 9.71 11.15
C GLY A 25 31.38 8.20 11.30
N GLU A 26 30.98 7.61 12.44
CA GLU A 26 30.87 6.17 12.61
C GLU A 26 29.58 5.65 11.95
N THR A 27 29.56 5.62 10.62
CA THR A 27 28.35 5.31 9.84
C THR A 27 27.86 3.87 10.04
N GLU A 28 28.78 2.94 10.33
CA GLU A 28 28.47 1.53 10.63
C GLU A 28 27.58 1.38 11.86
N SER A 29 27.70 2.29 12.84
CA SER A 29 26.88 2.28 14.06
C SER A 29 25.38 2.45 13.75
N PHE A 30 25.02 2.97 12.57
CA PHE A 30 23.61 3.09 12.16
C PHE A 30 22.91 1.74 12.06
N GLN A 31 23.65 0.65 11.80
CA GLN A 31 23.09 -0.70 11.76
C GLN A 31 22.38 -1.07 13.06
N PHE A 32 22.89 -0.65 14.22
CA PHE A 32 22.24 -0.92 15.50
C PHE A 32 20.85 -0.27 15.62
N LEU A 33 20.68 0.93 15.06
CA LEU A 33 19.37 1.59 14.98
C LEU A 33 18.43 0.82 14.05
N VAL A 34 18.93 0.39 12.89
CA VAL A 34 18.14 -0.42 11.95
C VAL A 34 17.67 -1.71 12.61
N GLU A 35 18.58 -2.44 13.25
CA GLU A 35 18.26 -3.70 13.91
C GLU A 35 17.21 -3.55 15.02
N HIS A 36 17.32 -2.47 15.79
CA HIS A 36 16.39 -2.15 16.87
C HIS A 36 14.98 -1.78 16.35
N PHE A 37 14.90 -0.92 15.33
CA PHE A 37 13.62 -0.36 14.89
C PHE A 37 12.94 -1.12 13.74
N GLN A 38 13.66 -1.97 12.98
CA GLN A 38 13.14 -2.60 11.75
C GLN A 38 11.79 -3.31 11.96
N ARG A 39 11.68 -4.10 13.03
CA ARG A 39 10.48 -4.90 13.29
C ARG A 39 9.32 -4.00 13.71
N GLN A 40 9.60 -3.03 14.56
CA GLN A 40 8.61 -2.09 15.09
C GLN A 40 8.05 -1.21 13.96
N LEU A 41 8.92 -0.67 13.11
CA LEU A 41 8.54 0.12 11.95
C LEU A 41 7.80 -0.72 10.90
N HIS A 42 8.19 -1.97 10.66
CA HIS A 42 7.45 -2.85 9.75
C HIS A 42 6.02 -3.07 10.22
N VAL A 43 5.84 -3.40 11.51
CA VAL A 43 4.49 -3.54 12.09
C VAL A 43 3.71 -2.24 11.98
N TYR A 44 4.33 -1.09 12.27
CA TYR A 44 3.68 0.22 12.13
C TYR A 44 3.23 0.52 10.70
N CYS A 45 4.14 0.38 9.73
CA CYS A 45 3.85 0.64 8.32
C CYS A 45 2.80 -0.33 7.77
N PHE A 46 2.86 -1.61 8.18
CA PHE A 46 1.87 -2.61 7.80
C PHE A 46 0.46 -2.22 8.25
N HIS A 47 0.29 -1.76 9.49
CA HIS A 47 -1.02 -1.30 9.98
C HIS A 47 -1.53 -0.07 9.22
N MET A 48 -0.65 0.82 8.75
CA MET A 48 -1.04 2.00 7.99
C MET A 48 -1.38 1.69 6.52
N LEU A 49 -0.61 0.79 5.89
CA LEU A 49 -0.64 0.58 4.44
C LEU A 49 -1.51 -0.61 4.01
N GLY A 50 -1.68 -1.60 4.91
CA GLY A 50 -2.45 -2.82 4.68
C GLY A 50 -1.80 -3.81 3.71
N ASN A 51 -0.56 -3.59 3.29
CA ASN A 51 0.20 -4.45 2.39
C ASN A 51 1.60 -4.71 2.97
N SER A 52 2.01 -5.99 3.05
CA SER A 52 3.29 -6.37 3.66
C SER A 52 4.51 -6.03 2.81
N GLU A 53 4.42 -6.09 1.48
CA GLU A 53 5.55 -5.74 0.60
C GLU A 53 5.79 -4.23 0.62
N GLU A 54 4.73 -3.46 0.44
CA GLU A 54 4.80 -1.99 0.51
C GLU A 54 5.26 -1.50 1.89
N ALA A 55 4.90 -2.22 2.97
CA ALA A 55 5.42 -1.92 4.30
C ALA A 55 6.93 -2.17 4.42
N LYS A 56 7.47 -3.24 3.81
CA LYS A 56 8.92 -3.49 3.78
C LYS A 56 9.66 -2.41 3.01
N ASP A 57 9.13 -2.02 1.85
CA ASP A 57 9.71 -0.96 1.02
C ASP A 57 9.68 0.38 1.75
N ALA A 58 8.55 0.71 2.38
CA ALA A 58 8.41 1.92 3.19
C ALA A 58 9.44 1.97 4.33
N VAL A 59 9.67 0.86 5.04
CA VAL A 59 10.66 0.78 6.11
C VAL A 59 12.07 1.09 5.59
N GLN A 60 12.45 0.54 4.44
CA GLN A 60 13.76 0.83 3.83
C GLN A 60 13.89 2.32 3.51
N ASP A 61 12.90 2.90 2.83
CA ASP A 61 12.87 4.32 2.50
C ASP A 61 12.90 5.21 3.74
N ILE A 62 12.22 4.83 4.82
CA ILE A 62 12.23 5.56 6.09
C ILE A 62 13.63 5.57 6.69
N PHE A 63 14.33 4.43 6.69
CA PHE A 63 15.70 4.37 7.19
C PHE A 63 16.65 5.22 6.36
N ILE A 64 16.57 5.14 5.02
CA ILE A 64 17.36 5.99 4.11
C ILE A 64 17.12 7.47 4.42
N LYS A 65 15.84 7.90 4.46
CA LYS A 65 15.48 9.28 4.78
C LYS A 65 15.95 9.71 6.17
N SER A 66 15.86 8.82 7.15
CA SER A 66 16.31 9.10 8.51
C SER A 66 17.83 9.27 8.58
N TYR A 67 18.59 8.47 7.83
CA TYR A 67 20.05 8.58 7.74
C TYR A 67 20.46 9.91 7.07
N GLU A 68 19.88 10.22 5.91
CA GLU A 68 20.14 11.47 5.17
C GLU A 68 19.84 12.73 5.99
N ASN A 69 18.81 12.67 6.84
CA ASN A 69 18.39 13.80 7.67
C ASN A 69 18.92 13.73 9.10
N LEU A 70 19.76 12.75 9.43
CA LEU A 70 20.22 12.52 10.80
C LEU A 70 20.98 13.73 11.35
N GLN A 71 21.76 14.42 10.53
CA GLN A 71 22.48 15.63 10.93
C GLN A 71 21.55 16.77 11.38
N ARG A 72 20.30 16.79 10.90
CA ARG A 72 19.27 17.78 11.26
C ARG A 72 18.46 17.38 12.49
N TYR A 73 18.60 16.15 12.96
CA TYR A 73 17.95 15.71 14.20
C TYR A 73 18.57 16.45 15.40
N HIS A 74 17.74 16.95 16.30
CA HIS A 74 18.17 17.57 17.54
C HIS A 74 17.50 16.89 18.73
N ARG A 75 18.22 16.74 19.83
CA ARG A 75 17.81 16.03 21.05
C ARG A 75 16.67 16.70 21.85
N LYS A 76 15.91 17.62 21.22
CA LYS A 76 14.69 18.24 21.79
C LYS A 76 13.53 17.25 21.88
N THR A 77 13.56 16.22 21.05
CA THR A 77 12.62 15.08 21.04
C THR A 77 13.44 13.81 20.97
N SER A 78 12.94 12.69 21.50
CA SER A 78 13.66 11.41 21.36
C SER A 78 13.80 10.99 19.90
N PHE A 79 14.87 10.28 19.58
CA PHE A 79 15.11 9.77 18.25
C PHE A 79 13.96 8.87 17.77
N SER A 80 13.41 8.05 18.66
CA SER A 80 12.24 7.22 18.36
C SER A 80 11.06 8.07 17.89
N ALA A 81 10.70 9.14 18.62
CA ALA A 81 9.59 10.01 18.23
C ALA A 81 9.84 10.70 16.88
N TRP A 82 11.08 11.13 16.64
CA TRP A 82 11.48 11.72 15.36
C TRP A 82 11.39 10.72 14.20
N LEU A 83 11.85 9.48 14.40
CA LEU A 83 11.79 8.41 13.42
C LEU A 83 10.34 8.03 13.08
N TYR A 84 9.47 7.89 14.09
CA TYR A 84 8.04 7.62 13.86
C TYR A 84 7.34 8.79 13.15
N LYS A 85 7.78 10.04 13.35
CA LYS A 85 7.27 11.18 12.57
C LYS A 85 7.61 11.05 11.08
N ILE A 86 8.83 10.63 10.75
CA ILE A 86 9.22 10.33 9.36
C ILE A 86 8.36 9.20 8.80
N ALA A 87 8.20 8.12 9.56
CA ALA A 87 7.39 6.98 9.15
C ALA A 87 5.92 7.34 8.88
N TYR A 88 5.31 8.13 9.77
CA TYR A 88 3.96 8.63 9.62
C TYR A 88 3.77 9.42 8.32
N TYR A 89 4.62 10.43 8.09
CA TYR A 89 4.52 11.23 6.87
C TYR A 89 4.83 10.43 5.61
N HIS A 90 5.77 9.48 5.68
CA HIS A 90 6.08 8.58 4.57
C HIS A 90 4.83 7.76 4.19
N CYS A 91 4.23 7.04 5.15
CA CYS A 91 3.04 6.23 4.90
C CYS A 91 1.85 7.07 4.44
N LEU A 92 1.65 8.26 5.04
CA LEU A 92 0.59 9.17 4.64
C LEU A 92 0.76 9.62 3.18
N ASN A 93 1.98 9.87 2.73
CA ASN A 93 2.27 10.26 1.35
C ASN A 93 1.98 9.10 0.37
N LEU A 94 2.34 7.86 0.72
CA LEU A 94 2.00 6.68 -0.08
C LEU A 94 0.47 6.53 -0.22
N LEU A 95 -0.26 6.67 0.88
CA LEU A 95 -1.73 6.62 0.87
C LEU A 95 -2.35 7.73 0.02
N LYS A 96 -1.83 8.95 0.09
CA LYS A 96 -2.27 10.08 -0.77
C LYS A 96 -2.01 9.77 -2.24
N LYS A 97 -0.83 9.24 -2.57
CA LYS A 97 -0.48 8.83 -3.94
C LYS A 97 -1.44 7.75 -4.46
N ARG A 98 -1.75 6.73 -3.66
CA ARG A 98 -2.74 5.69 -4.00
C ARG A 98 -4.11 6.27 -4.33
N LYS A 99 -4.64 7.17 -3.48
CA LYS A 99 -5.93 7.84 -3.72
C LYS A 99 -5.89 8.71 -5.00
N GLY A 100 -4.78 9.38 -5.26
CA GLY A 100 -4.56 10.13 -6.49
C GLY A 100 -4.65 9.24 -7.73
N TRP A 101 -3.96 8.09 -7.73
CA TRP A 101 -4.03 7.11 -8.82
C TRP A 101 -5.43 6.53 -8.99
N GLN A 102 -6.12 6.19 -7.91
CA GLN A 102 -7.50 5.70 -7.96
C GLN A 102 -8.44 6.74 -8.63
N ARG A 103 -8.28 8.02 -8.28
CA ARG A 103 -9.06 9.12 -8.90
C ARG A 103 -8.71 9.33 -10.37
N LEU A 104 -7.43 9.28 -10.73
CA LEU A 104 -7.01 9.40 -12.13
C LEU A 104 -7.50 8.23 -12.98
N LEU A 105 -7.38 7.01 -12.47
CA LEU A 105 -7.89 5.80 -13.13
C LEU A 105 -9.40 5.86 -13.30
N SER A 106 -10.16 6.31 -12.28
CA SER A 106 -11.61 6.45 -12.42
C SER A 106 -11.99 7.45 -13.52
N ILE A 107 -11.26 8.56 -13.62
CA ILE A 107 -11.47 9.55 -14.69
C ILE A 107 -11.13 8.93 -16.05
N TYR A 108 -9.99 8.25 -16.17
CA TYR A 108 -9.55 7.59 -17.39
C TYR A 108 -10.57 6.55 -17.88
N TYR A 109 -11.00 5.63 -17.02
CA TYR A 109 -12.00 4.62 -17.37
C TYR A 109 -13.36 5.23 -17.70
N SER A 110 -13.81 6.27 -16.98
CA SER A 110 -15.06 6.97 -17.30
C SER A 110 -15.03 7.69 -18.66
N ARG A 111 -13.84 8.08 -19.13
CA ARG A 111 -13.65 8.70 -20.44
C ARG A 111 -13.70 7.67 -21.57
N GLN A 112 -13.08 6.50 -21.42
CA GLN A 112 -13.20 5.40 -22.39
C GLN A 112 -14.64 4.92 -22.54
N VAL A 113 -15.37 4.74 -21.43
CA VAL A 113 -16.79 4.32 -21.48
C VAL A 113 -17.67 5.34 -22.21
N ASN A 114 -17.31 6.63 -22.18
CA ASN A 114 -18.01 7.67 -22.94
C ASN A 114 -17.61 7.71 -24.43
N GLU A 115 -16.36 7.40 -24.78
CA GLU A 115 -15.92 7.28 -26.17
C GLU A 115 -16.55 6.06 -26.88
N GLU A 116 -16.69 4.91 -26.20
CA GLU A 116 -17.36 3.73 -26.76
C GLU A 116 -18.89 3.87 -26.86
N LYS A 117 -19.52 4.68 -25.99
CA LYS A 117 -20.95 5.01 -26.13
C LYS A 117 -21.24 5.95 -27.31
N SER A 118 -20.23 6.66 -27.82
CA SER A 118 -20.39 7.54 -28.98
C SER A 118 -20.29 6.80 -30.32
N THR A 119 -19.80 5.56 -30.34
CA THR A 119 -19.72 4.70 -31.54
C THR A 119 -20.82 3.64 -31.58
N GLY A 120 -22.08 4.08 -31.59
CA GLY A 120 -23.12 3.48 -32.44
C GLY A 120 -23.42 1.97 -32.36
N TYR A 121 -23.24 1.28 -31.23
CA TYR A 121 -23.65 -0.13 -31.07
C TYR A 121 -24.90 -0.37 -30.22
N SER A 122 -25.30 0.57 -29.34
CA SER A 122 -26.45 0.36 -28.44
C SER A 122 -27.80 0.26 -29.17
N GLY A 123 -28.01 1.04 -30.25
CA GLY A 123 -29.30 1.04 -30.97
C GLY A 123 -29.51 -0.15 -31.91
N ARG A 124 -28.45 -0.91 -32.25
CA ARG A 124 -28.54 -2.05 -33.17
C ARG A 124 -28.77 -3.37 -32.44
N ILE A 125 -28.32 -3.50 -31.19
CA ILE A 125 -28.45 -4.75 -30.41
C ILE A 125 -29.91 -4.94 -29.95
N ASP A 126 -30.61 -3.86 -29.58
CA ASP A 126 -32.04 -3.92 -29.23
C ASP A 126 -32.90 -4.45 -30.39
N GLY A 127 -32.63 -4.04 -31.62
CA GLY A 127 -33.32 -4.56 -32.81
C GLY A 127 -32.88 -5.96 -33.26
N LEU A 128 -31.72 -6.44 -32.80
CA LEU A 128 -31.20 -7.78 -33.11
C LEU A 128 -31.70 -8.84 -32.12
N LEU A 129 -31.92 -8.48 -30.86
CA LEU A 129 -32.50 -9.35 -29.82
C LEU A 129 -33.96 -9.73 -30.10
N ASP A 130 -34.67 -8.89 -30.85
CA ASP A 130 -36.05 -9.13 -31.25
C ASP A 130 -36.19 -10.13 -32.42
N ARG A 131 -35.09 -10.35 -33.16
CA ARG A 131 -35.01 -11.30 -34.30
C ARG A 131 -34.42 -12.66 -33.94
N LEU A 132 -33.93 -12.83 -32.72
CA LEU A 132 -33.45 -14.12 -32.22
C LEU A 132 -34.64 -14.97 -31.78
N THR A 133 -34.64 -16.22 -32.23
CA THR A 133 -35.69 -17.17 -31.86
C THR A 133 -35.66 -17.44 -30.35
N PRO A 134 -36.79 -17.81 -29.72
CA PRO A 134 -36.86 -18.04 -28.27
C PRO A 134 -35.78 -19.00 -27.75
N GLU A 135 -35.33 -19.95 -28.56
CA GLU A 135 -34.32 -20.94 -28.19
C GLU A 135 -32.90 -20.35 -28.08
N GLU A 136 -32.58 -19.29 -28.84
CA GLU A 136 -31.28 -18.60 -28.78
C GLU A 136 -31.19 -17.63 -27.60
N ARG A 137 -32.32 -17.26 -26.99
CA ARG A 137 -32.37 -16.43 -25.76
C ARG A 137 -31.88 -17.16 -24.52
N GLN A 138 -31.85 -18.49 -24.54
CA GLN A 138 -31.56 -19.28 -23.34
C GLN A 138 -30.06 -19.32 -22.97
N TYR A 139 -29.17 -19.00 -23.91
CA TYR A 139 -27.71 -19.05 -23.67
C TYR A 139 -27.14 -17.76 -23.04
N SER A 140 -27.83 -16.62 -23.15
CA SER A 140 -27.33 -15.33 -22.62
C SER A 140 -27.59 -15.12 -21.13
N VAL A 141 -28.59 -15.78 -20.55
CA VAL A 141 -28.94 -15.64 -19.12
C VAL A 141 -27.96 -16.36 -18.19
N VAL A 142 -27.16 -17.31 -18.70
CA VAL A 142 -26.27 -18.14 -17.85
C VAL A 142 -24.88 -17.53 -17.62
N LYS A 143 -24.46 -16.50 -18.37
CA LYS A 143 -23.15 -15.83 -18.15
C LYS A 143 -23.20 -14.57 -17.28
N SER A 144 -24.36 -14.22 -16.74
CA SER A 144 -24.48 -13.24 -15.67
C SER A 144 -24.70 -14.01 -14.36
N GLY A 145 -23.65 -14.25 -13.58
CA GLY A 145 -23.83 -14.73 -12.20
C GLY A 145 -24.83 -13.81 -11.48
N GLY A 146 -25.96 -14.27 -10.95
CA GLY A 146 -26.29 -15.61 -10.51
C GLY A 146 -26.20 -15.68 -8.99
N ARG A 147 -27.26 -15.22 -8.31
CA ARG A 147 -27.81 -15.94 -7.15
C ARG A 147 -29.12 -16.55 -7.61
N ALA A 148 -29.04 -17.74 -8.19
CA ALA A 148 -30.17 -18.65 -8.32
C ALA A 148 -29.95 -19.75 -7.29
N GLN A 149 -30.70 -19.71 -6.19
CA GLN A 149 -30.97 -20.92 -5.40
C GLN A 149 -32.04 -21.69 -6.15
N LEU A 150 -31.67 -22.90 -6.56
CA LEU A 150 -32.42 -23.82 -7.41
C LEU A 150 -33.49 -24.58 -6.61
N TRP A 151 -34.70 -24.60 -7.18
CA TRP A 151 -35.72 -25.64 -7.25
C TRP A 151 -35.46 -26.98 -6.53
N LYS A 152 -36.43 -27.38 -5.68
CA LYS A 152 -36.86 -28.78 -5.59
C LYS A 152 -38.30 -28.85 -6.12
N LEU A 153 -38.45 -29.46 -7.29
CA LEU A 153 -39.70 -30.03 -7.77
C LEU A 153 -39.74 -31.48 -7.29
N GLU A 154 -40.83 -31.82 -6.60
CA GLU A 154 -41.55 -33.09 -6.76
C GLU A 154 -43.04 -32.74 -6.74
#